data_AF-A0A1B6E1Z8-F1
#
_entry.id   AF-A0A1B6E1Z8-F1
#
_cell.length_a   1.000
_cell.length_b   1.000
_cell.length_c   1.000
_cell.angle_alpha   90.00
_cell.angle_beta   90.00
_cell.angle_gamma   90.00
#
_symmetry.space_group_name_H-M   'P 1'
#
loop_
_entity.id
_entity.type
_entity.pdbx_description
1 polymer ?
#
loop_
_entity_poly.entity_id
_entity_poly.type
_entity_poly.pdbx_seq_one_letter_code
_entity_poly.pdbx_strand_id
1 'polypeptide(L)'
;TEIRCHEQAKGGLKFDVILAEPAGTPPKPIQPLTNSKSSENIKENIEEKLKAADERRLSLEANKMAVLAAKLSKIEEASKKKDEQNNVFVTQTKEALDQKMELYSENREAYISDLKNKLRDHERRAEMVRQNKEKISSQEEEQETASSG
;
A
#
# COMPACT_ATOMS: atom_id res chain seq x y z
N THR A 1 8.50 64.31 72.66
CA THR A 1 7.37 63.38 72.40
C THR A 1 6.20 64.14 71.85
N GLU A 2 5.73 63.77 70.65
CA GLU A 2 4.59 64.35 69.94
C GLU A 2 3.53 63.26 69.65
N ILE A 3 2.24 63.61 69.67
CA ILE A 3 1.14 62.71 69.30
C ILE A 3 0.51 63.16 67.99
N ARG A 4 0.41 62.26 67.00
CA ARG A 4 -0.22 62.51 65.67
C ARG A 4 -1.32 61.50 65.36
N CYS A 5 -2.09 61.77 64.31
CA CYS A 5 -3.08 60.84 63.73
C CYS A 5 -4.10 60.29 64.74
N HIS A 6 -4.64 61.16 65.62
CA HIS A 6 -5.65 60.73 66.58
C HIS A 6 -6.99 60.45 65.89
N GLU A 7 -7.53 59.26 66.08
CA GLU A 7 -8.85 58.88 65.56
C GLU A 7 -9.61 58.14 66.67
N GLN A 8 -10.78 58.68 67.03
CA GLN A 8 -11.64 58.10 68.06
C GLN A 8 -12.88 57.51 67.42
N ALA A 9 -13.10 56.22 67.66
CA ALA A 9 -14.32 55.52 67.30
C ALA A 9 -15.04 55.05 68.57
N LYS A 10 -16.30 54.62 68.43
CA LYS A 10 -17.10 54.05 69.54
C LYS A 10 -16.41 52.89 70.26
N GLY A 11 -15.51 52.18 69.57
CA GLY A 11 -14.74 51.04 70.07
C GLY A 11 -13.34 51.35 70.59
N GLY A 12 -12.88 52.60 70.60
CA GLY A 12 -11.56 52.96 71.11
C GLY A 12 -10.92 54.16 70.41
N LEU A 13 -9.71 54.52 70.88
CA LEU A 13 -8.90 55.61 70.36
C LEU A 13 -7.59 55.03 69.81
N LYS A 14 -7.21 55.40 68.58
CA LYS A 14 -5.86 55.16 68.04
C LYS A 14 -5.15 56.49 67.82
N PHE A 15 -3.84 56.51 68.04
CA PHE A 15 -2.96 57.64 67.80
C PHE A 15 -1.52 57.16 67.67
N ASP A 16 -0.68 57.92 66.96
CA ASP A 16 0.74 57.66 66.82
C ASP A 16 1.53 58.48 67.85
N VAL A 17 2.38 57.83 68.65
CA VAL A 17 3.29 58.51 69.59
C VAL A 17 4.70 58.56 69.01
N ILE A 18 5.18 59.76 68.71
CA ILE A 18 6.51 60.00 68.17
C ILE A 18 7.41 60.46 69.32
N LEU A 19 8.34 59.60 69.74
CA LEU A 19 9.25 59.90 70.85
C LEU A 19 10.37 60.87 70.43
N ALA A 20 10.86 60.76 69.19
CA ALA A 20 11.84 61.62 68.55
C ALA A 20 11.65 61.64 67.03
N GLU A 21 12.10 62.69 66.35
CA GLU A 21 12.11 62.72 64.88
C GLU A 21 13.11 61.70 64.33
N PRO A 22 12.76 60.95 63.26
CA PRO A 22 13.66 59.98 62.67
C PRO A 22 14.88 60.69 62.07
N ALA A 23 16.09 60.27 62.46
CA ALA A 23 17.35 60.89 62.04
C ALA A 23 17.75 60.61 60.57
N GLY A 24 16.80 60.32 59.69
CA GLY A 24 17.03 59.98 58.28
C GLY A 24 15.80 60.20 57.42
N THR A 25 16.01 60.32 56.10
CA THR A 25 14.92 60.41 55.13
C THR A 25 14.05 59.15 55.20
N PRO A 26 12.71 59.25 55.36
CA PRO A 26 11.85 58.09 55.45
C PRO A 26 11.96 57.26 54.16
N PRO A 27 12.05 55.92 54.24
CA PRO A 27 12.05 55.07 53.05
C PRO A 27 10.75 55.31 52.27
N LYS A 28 10.87 55.45 50.94
CA LYS A 28 9.69 55.58 50.06
C LYS A 28 8.73 54.42 50.35
N PRO A 29 7.43 54.69 50.54
CA PRO A 29 6.43 53.64 50.70
C PRO A 29 6.56 52.63 49.56
N ILE A 30 6.72 51.34 49.89
CA ILE A 30 6.71 50.27 48.90
C ILE A 30 5.28 50.23 48.34
N GLN A 31 5.06 50.88 47.21
CA GLN A 31 3.80 50.76 46.51
C GLN A 31 3.75 49.37 45.88
N PRO A 32 2.66 48.59 46.06
CA PRO A 32 2.50 47.35 45.33
C PRO A 32 2.62 47.66 43.84
N LEU A 33 3.44 46.88 43.14
CA LEU A 33 3.83 47.12 41.76
C LEU A 33 2.60 46.98 40.84
N THR A 34 1.83 48.05 40.64
CA THR A 34 0.68 48.05 39.72
C THR A 34 1.17 48.30 38.29
N ASN A 35 1.90 47.36 37.73
CA ASN A 35 2.29 47.41 36.31
C ASN A 35 1.17 46.80 35.46
N SER A 36 0.19 47.60 35.04
CA SER A 36 -0.87 47.15 34.12
C SER A 36 -0.31 46.62 32.79
N LYS A 37 0.82 47.17 32.32
CA LYS A 37 1.52 46.74 31.10
C LYS A 37 2.15 45.35 31.19
N SER A 38 2.44 44.84 32.39
CA SER A 38 2.91 43.45 32.54
C SER A 38 1.76 42.45 32.48
N SER A 39 0.52 42.87 32.74
CA SER A 39 -0.65 41.99 32.73
C SER A 39 -0.98 41.48 31.32
N GLU A 40 -0.92 42.34 30.30
CA GLU A 40 -1.16 41.93 28.90
C GLU A 40 -0.07 40.96 28.40
N ASN A 41 1.20 41.25 28.66
CA ASN A 41 2.31 40.34 28.35
C ASN A 41 2.19 38.98 29.05
N ILE A 42 1.67 38.94 30.29
CA ILE A 42 1.44 37.68 31.01
C ILE A 42 0.31 36.87 30.38
N LYS A 43 -0.79 37.52 29.97
CA LYS A 43 -1.92 36.84 29.31
C LYS A 43 -1.48 36.22 27.98
N GLU A 44 -0.77 36.98 27.15
CA GLU A 44 -0.23 36.47 25.89
C GLU A 44 0.72 35.28 26.10
N ASN A 45 1.60 35.36 27.10
CA ASN A 45 2.51 34.25 27.43
C ASN A 45 1.77 32.99 27.92
N ILE A 46 0.66 33.14 28.65
CA ILE A 46 -0.18 32.02 29.07
C ILE A 46 -0.87 31.39 27.86
N GLU A 47 -1.45 32.20 26.98
CA GLU A 47 -2.12 31.74 25.76
C GLU A 47 -1.14 31.01 24.83
N GLU A 48 0.07 31.55 24.64
CA GLU A 48 1.11 30.92 23.84
C GLU A 48 1.52 29.56 24.42
N LYS A 49 1.69 29.46 25.74
CA LYS A 49 2.00 28.19 26.40
C LYS A 49 0.89 27.16 26.26
N LEU A 50 -0.38 27.57 26.36
CA LEU A 50 -1.54 26.70 26.15
C LEU A 50 -1.58 26.21 24.69
N LYS A 51 -1.40 27.12 23.73
CA LYS A 51 -1.35 26.79 22.30
C LYS A 51 -0.21 25.82 21.98
N ALA A 52 0.99 26.06 22.49
CA ALA A 52 2.14 25.17 22.29
C ALA A 52 1.92 23.78 22.93
N ALA A 53 1.19 23.70 24.05
CA ALA A 53 0.81 22.42 24.64
C ALA A 53 -0.20 21.65 23.77
N ASP A 54 -1.19 22.35 23.21
CA ASP A 54 -2.17 21.76 22.30
C ASP A 54 -1.55 21.32 20.97
N GLU A 55 -0.65 22.12 20.38
CA GLU A 55 0.09 21.75 19.17
C GLU A 55 0.96 20.50 19.41
N ARG A 56 1.62 20.42 20.57
CA ARG A 56 2.39 19.22 20.95
C ARG A 56 1.48 17.99 21.08
N ARG A 57 0.31 18.14 21.70
CA ARG A 57 -0.68 17.06 21.82
C ARG A 57 -1.15 16.59 20.44
N LEU A 58 -1.51 17.53 19.56
CA LEU A 58 -1.97 17.23 18.21
C LEU A 58 -0.88 16.55 17.37
N SER A 59 0.38 17.03 17.46
CA SER A 59 1.51 16.42 16.76
C SER A 59 1.77 14.97 17.23
N LEU A 60 1.69 14.70 18.54
CA LEU A 60 1.84 13.35 19.06
C LEU A 60 0.73 12.42 18.58
N GLU A 61 -0.52 12.90 18.52
CA GLU A 61 -1.64 12.14 18.01
C GLU A 61 -1.51 11.86 16.51
N ALA A 62 -1.15 12.87 15.71
CA ALA A 62 -0.89 12.72 14.28
C ALA A 62 0.23 11.70 14.00
N ASN A 63 1.32 11.74 14.78
CA ASN A 63 2.41 10.77 14.68
C ASN A 63 1.95 9.34 15.00
N LYS A 64 1.12 9.16 16.05
CA LYS A 64 0.52 7.85 16.36
C LYS A 64 -0.35 7.35 15.21
N MET A 65 -1.19 8.21 14.65
CA MET A 65 -2.05 7.87 13.51
C MET A 65 -1.22 7.50 12.28
N ALA A 66 -0.17 8.25 11.97
CA ALA A 66 0.74 7.95 10.87
C ALA A 66 1.43 6.58 11.03
N VAL A 67 1.89 6.25 12.23
CA VAL A 67 2.48 4.94 12.53
C VAL A 67 1.47 3.81 12.36
N LEU A 68 0.22 4.00 12.81
CA LEU A 68 -0.84 3.01 12.64
C LEU A 68 -1.21 2.83 11.16
N ALA A 69 -1.36 3.92 10.41
CA ALA A 69 -1.63 3.90 8.98
C ALA A 69 -0.52 3.18 8.20
N ALA A 70 0.75 3.44 8.52
CA ALA A 70 1.88 2.76 7.91
C ALA A 70 1.86 1.24 8.18
N LYS A 71 1.51 0.82 9.42
CA LYS A 71 1.36 -0.61 9.76
C LYS A 71 0.21 -1.27 8.98
N LEU A 72 -0.93 -0.60 8.88
CA LEU A 72 -2.08 -1.10 8.11
C LEU A 72 -1.75 -1.23 6.63
N SER A 73 -1.11 -0.21 6.04
CA SER A 73 -0.66 -0.25 4.65
C SER A 73 0.32 -1.40 4.40
N LYS A 74 1.26 -1.65 5.32
CA LYS A 74 2.19 -2.81 5.24
C LYS A 74 1.44 -4.15 5.23
N ILE A 75 0.42 -4.29 6.07
CA ILE A 75 -0.40 -5.52 6.16
C ILE A 75 -1.17 -5.73 4.86
N GLU A 76 -1.80 -4.68 4.34
CA GLU A 76 -2.53 -4.72 3.07
C GLU A 76 -1.61 -5.11 1.91
N GLU A 77 -0.44 -4.47 1.82
CA GLU A 77 0.55 -4.74 0.78
C GLU A 77 1.08 -6.18 0.84
N ALA A 78 1.28 -6.72 2.06
CA ALA A 78 1.65 -8.11 2.26
C ALA A 78 0.54 -9.09 1.83
N SER A 79 -0.73 -8.78 2.14
CA SER A 79 -1.88 -9.58 1.70
C SER A 79 -1.99 -9.58 0.18
N LYS A 80 -1.94 -8.39 -0.44
CA LYS A 80 -1.98 -8.24 -1.89
C LYS A 80 -0.86 -9.02 -2.57
N LYS A 81 0.37 -8.96 -2.03
CA LYS A 81 1.51 -9.70 -2.58
C LYS A 81 1.31 -11.22 -2.50
N LYS A 82 0.75 -11.72 -1.39
CA LYS A 82 0.41 -13.14 -1.25
C LYS A 82 -0.61 -13.57 -2.31
N ASP A 83 -1.66 -12.79 -2.51
CA ASP A 83 -2.72 -13.09 -3.46
C ASP A 83 -2.20 -13.04 -4.91
N GLU A 84 -1.34 -12.06 -5.22
CA GLU A 84 -0.65 -11.96 -6.52
C GLU A 84 0.21 -13.20 -6.79
N GLN A 85 1.03 -13.62 -5.83
CA GLN A 85 1.86 -14.82 -5.98
C GLN A 85 1.03 -16.09 -6.19
N ASN A 86 -0.09 -16.21 -5.47
CA ASN A 86 -1.01 -17.33 -5.64
C ASN A 86 -1.63 -17.32 -7.05
N ASN A 87 -2.09 -16.17 -7.53
CA ASN A 87 -2.67 -16.03 -8.86
C ASN A 87 -1.65 -16.34 -9.96
N VAL A 88 -0.43 -15.85 -9.83
CA VAL A 88 0.67 -16.16 -10.77
C VAL A 88 0.93 -17.66 -10.80
N PHE A 89 1.03 -18.32 -9.65
CA PHE A 89 1.25 -19.76 -9.58
C PHE A 89 0.12 -20.56 -10.24
N VAL A 90 -1.14 -20.21 -9.96
CA VAL A 90 -2.31 -20.87 -10.54
C VAL A 90 -2.34 -20.70 -12.06
N THR A 91 -2.15 -19.47 -12.55
CA THR A 91 -2.16 -19.17 -13.98
C THR A 91 -1.03 -19.89 -14.71
N GLN A 92 0.21 -19.79 -14.23
CA GLN A 92 1.36 -20.46 -14.85
C GLN A 92 1.21 -21.97 -14.86
N THR A 93 0.72 -22.56 -13.77
CA THR A 93 0.50 -24.01 -13.68
C THR A 93 -0.57 -24.47 -14.66
N LYS A 94 -1.67 -23.70 -14.78
CA LYS A 94 -2.73 -23.97 -15.73
C LYS A 94 -2.22 -23.87 -17.17
N GLU A 95 -1.56 -22.77 -17.53
CA GLU A 95 -1.02 -22.56 -18.88
C GLU A 95 -0.03 -23.66 -19.27
N ALA A 96 0.86 -24.07 -18.35
CA ALA A 96 1.80 -25.15 -18.60
C ALA A 96 1.12 -26.50 -18.81
N LEU A 97 0.03 -26.78 -18.06
CA LEU A 97 -0.77 -27.99 -18.26
C LEU A 97 -1.49 -27.96 -19.61
N ASP A 98 -2.15 -26.85 -19.93
CA ASP A 98 -2.90 -26.67 -21.18
C ASP A 98 -1.96 -26.83 -22.39
N GLN A 99 -0.78 -26.19 -22.38
CA GLN A 99 0.24 -26.35 -23.42
C GLN A 99 0.72 -27.80 -23.56
N LYS A 100 0.92 -28.51 -22.45
CA LYS A 100 1.35 -29.91 -22.48
C LYS A 100 0.26 -30.81 -23.08
N MET A 101 -1.00 -30.56 -22.75
CA MET A 101 -2.14 -31.31 -23.29
C MET A 101 -2.34 -31.06 -24.78
N GLU A 102 -2.16 -29.81 -25.24
CA GLU A 102 -2.21 -29.46 -26.66
C GLU A 102 -1.12 -30.19 -27.42
N LEU A 103 0.13 -30.12 -26.95
CA LEU A 103 1.27 -30.81 -27.56
C LEU A 103 1.06 -32.33 -27.66
N TYR A 104 0.47 -32.96 -26.63
CA TYR A 104 0.14 -34.40 -26.71
C TYR A 104 -0.94 -34.69 -27.75
N SER A 105 -1.94 -33.83 -27.86
CA SER A 105 -3.02 -33.96 -28.84
C SER A 105 -2.46 -33.83 -30.25
N GLU A 106 -1.69 -32.76 -30.53
CA GLU A 106 -1.04 -32.52 -31.82
C GLU A 106 -0.11 -33.68 -32.21
N ASN A 107 0.74 -34.15 -31.30
CA ASN A 107 1.63 -35.28 -31.56
C ASN A 107 0.88 -36.57 -31.88
N ARG A 108 -0.22 -36.82 -31.15
CA ARG A 108 -1.06 -38.00 -31.38
C ARG A 108 -1.76 -37.91 -32.74
N GLU A 109 -2.27 -36.75 -33.10
CA GLU A 109 -2.90 -36.51 -34.40
C GLU A 109 -1.91 -36.63 -35.55
N ALA A 110 -0.71 -36.06 -35.40
CA ALA A 110 0.37 -36.17 -36.38
C ALA A 110 0.76 -37.64 -36.60
N TYR A 111 0.92 -38.42 -35.52
CA TYR A 111 1.21 -39.85 -35.61
C TYR A 111 0.12 -40.63 -36.35
N ILE A 112 -1.15 -40.39 -36.01
CA ILE A 112 -2.29 -41.04 -36.67
C ILE A 112 -2.36 -40.65 -38.15
N SER A 113 -2.11 -39.37 -38.46
CA SER A 113 -2.10 -38.85 -39.83
C SER A 113 -1.01 -39.51 -40.67
N ASP A 114 0.21 -39.65 -40.13
CA ASP A 114 1.32 -40.35 -40.78
C ASP A 114 0.97 -41.82 -41.07
N LEU A 115 0.38 -42.54 -40.11
CA LEU A 115 -0.08 -43.92 -40.33
C LEU A 115 -1.13 -44.00 -41.45
N LYS A 116 -2.12 -43.10 -41.45
CA LYS A 116 -3.14 -43.04 -42.50
C LYS A 116 -2.54 -42.76 -43.87
N ASN A 117 -1.54 -41.88 -43.95
CA ASN A 117 -0.87 -41.56 -45.21
C ASN A 117 -0.08 -42.77 -45.73
N LYS A 118 0.66 -43.47 -44.87
CA LYS A 118 1.37 -44.71 -45.23
C LYS A 118 0.42 -45.80 -45.76
N LEU A 119 -0.76 -45.95 -45.16
CA LEU A 119 -1.79 -46.86 -45.62
C LEU A 119 -2.33 -46.46 -47.01
N ARG A 120 -2.69 -45.19 -47.21
CA ARG A 120 -3.15 -44.67 -48.51
C ARG A 120 -2.10 -44.85 -49.60
N ASP A 121 -0.83 -44.63 -49.28
CA ASP A 121 0.26 -44.83 -50.24
C ASP A 121 0.44 -46.31 -50.62
N HIS A 122 0.27 -47.21 -49.66
CA HIS A 122 0.25 -48.65 -49.93
C HIS A 122 -0.92 -49.04 -50.84
N GLU A 123 -2.13 -48.56 -50.55
CA GLU A 123 -3.33 -48.80 -51.37
C GLU A 123 -3.13 -48.29 -52.80
N ARG A 124 -2.58 -47.08 -52.97
CA ARG A 124 -2.27 -46.52 -54.29
C ARG A 124 -1.27 -47.40 -55.05
N ARG A 125 -0.19 -47.85 -54.40
CA ARG A 125 0.79 -48.75 -55.03
C ARG A 125 0.15 -50.08 -55.45
N ALA A 126 -0.68 -50.67 -54.61
CA ALA A 126 -1.38 -51.91 -54.93
C ALA A 126 -2.31 -51.74 -56.15
N GLU A 127 -3.01 -50.61 -56.24
CA GLU A 127 -3.85 -50.28 -57.39
C GLU A 127 -3.04 -50.08 -58.66
N MET A 128 -1.91 -49.36 -58.60
CA MET A 128 -1.01 -49.22 -59.74
C MET A 128 -0.50 -50.57 -60.25
N VAL A 129 -0.16 -51.51 -59.35
CA VAL A 129 0.27 -52.86 -59.73
C VAL A 129 -0.87 -53.62 -60.42
N ARG A 130 -2.11 -53.52 -59.93
CA ARG A 130 -3.28 -54.14 -60.59
C ARG A 130 -3.48 -53.60 -62.00
N GLN A 131 -3.52 -52.28 -62.16
CA GLN A 131 -3.69 -51.63 -63.46
C GLN A 131 -2.55 -51.94 -64.44
N ASN A 132 -1.31 -52.01 -63.95
CA ASN A 132 -0.18 -52.39 -64.79
C ASN A 132 -0.26 -53.85 -65.24
N LYS A 133 -0.67 -54.76 -64.34
CA LYS A 133 -0.87 -56.18 -64.69
C LYS A 133 -1.96 -56.35 -65.75
N GLU A 134 -3.08 -55.66 -65.59
CA GLU A 134 -4.19 -55.68 -66.56
C GLU A 134 -3.74 -55.18 -67.94
N LYS A 135 -3.02 -54.05 -67.99
CA LYS A 135 -2.46 -53.51 -69.24
C LYS A 135 -1.51 -54.47 -69.95
N ILE A 136 -0.64 -55.17 -69.20
CA ILE A 136 0.29 -56.15 -69.76
C ILE A 136 -0.50 -57.34 -70.34
N SER A 137 -1.46 -57.87 -69.60
CA SER A 137 -2.31 -58.99 -70.06
C SER A 137 -3.05 -58.65 -71.35
N SER A 138 -3.66 -57.45 -71.44
CA SER A 138 -4.36 -57.03 -72.65
C SER A 138 -3.42 -56.85 -73.85
N GLN A 139 -2.19 -56.38 -73.63
CA GLN A 139 -1.18 -56.25 -74.70
C GLN A 139 -0.67 -57.61 -75.19
N GLU A 140 -0.53 -58.59 -74.29
CA GLU A 140 -0.17 -59.97 -74.66
C GLU A 140 -1.26 -60.64 -75.51
N GLU A 141 -2.54 -60.47 -75.12
CA GLU A 141 -3.69 -60.98 -75.89
C GLU A 141 -3.82 -60.33 -77.29
N GLU A 142 -3.55 -59.02 -77.41
CA GLU A 142 -3.52 -58.32 -78.70
C GLU A 142 -2.36 -58.78 -79.61
N GLN A 143 -1.21 -59.15 -79.04
CA GLN A 143 -0.08 -59.67 -79.81
C GLN A 143 -0.29 -61.12 -80.29
N GLU A 144 -0.90 -61.98 -79.49
CA GLU A 144 -1.24 -63.35 -79.90
C GLU A 144 -2.31 -63.37 -81.00
N THR A 145 -3.31 -62.49 -80.92
CA THR A 145 -4.36 -62.39 -81.96
C THR A 145 -3.84 -61.79 -83.27
N ALA A 146 -2.84 -60.90 -83.23
CA ALA A 146 -2.21 -60.32 -84.43
C ALA A 146 -1.22 -61.27 -85.14
N SER A 147 -0.63 -62.25 -84.45
CA SER A 147 0.35 -63.19 -85.03
C SER A 147 -0.29 -64.45 -85.65
N SER A 148 -1.60 -64.65 -85.50
CA SER A 148 -2.34 -65.83 -85.99
C SER A 148 -3.03 -65.62 -87.35
N GLY A 149 -2.96 -64.43 -87.95
CA GLY A 149 -3.54 -64.11 -89.27
C GLY A 149 -2.49 -64.03 -90.37
#